data_AF-A0A937C2C6-F1
#
_entry.id   AF-A0A937C2C6-F1
#
_cell.length_a   1.000
_cell.length_b   1.000
_cell.length_c   1.000
_cell.angle_alpha   90.00
_cell.angle_beta   90.00
_cell.angle_gamma   90.00
#
_symmetry.space_group_name_H-M   'P 1'
#
loop_
_entity.id
_entity.type
_entity.pdbx_description
1 polymer ?
#
loop_
_entity_poly.entity_id
_entity_poly.type
_entity_poly.pdbx_seq_one_letter_code
_entity_poly.pdbx_strand_id
1 'polypeptide(L)'
;MDYKRIIKTVIRLLVIIVIIFSVSRCSDNNKIKFNIFYIEFINFNDSLGNYLSSNSFGKVAFYKNGQLKILSQNFITEQNGEMHSLMNVTESNKNIKPGDKKIRVEFIGNYSVDSIQYSLQKYSYRNGQWNKISDLGVLKAVTTYKRAKEFSVREFGKQIINTVAAYTFQ
;
A
#
# COMPACT_ATOMS: atom_id res chain seq x y z
N MET A 1 -15.32 -6.02 66.60
CA MET A 1 -15.02 -5.45 65.27
C MET A 1 -16.26 -5.55 64.40
N ASP A 2 -16.84 -4.41 64.03
CA ASP A 2 -18.15 -4.36 63.35
C ASP A 2 -18.08 -4.82 61.89
N TYR A 3 -18.69 -5.97 61.62
CA TYR A 3 -18.87 -6.55 60.29
C TYR A 3 -19.40 -5.55 59.23
N LYS A 4 -20.22 -4.58 59.66
CA LYS A 4 -20.75 -3.50 58.81
C LYS A 4 -19.67 -2.54 58.28
N ARG A 5 -18.59 -2.30 59.03
CA ARG A 5 -17.45 -1.48 58.56
C ARG A 5 -16.61 -2.24 57.53
N ILE A 6 -16.40 -3.53 57.74
CA ILE A 6 -15.63 -4.39 56.83
C ILE A 6 -16.33 -4.47 55.46
N ILE A 7 -17.65 -4.68 55.43
CA ILE A 7 -18.42 -4.72 54.19
C ILE A 7 -18.33 -3.40 53.41
N LYS A 8 -18.46 -2.25 54.08
CA LYS A 8 -18.36 -0.94 53.40
C LYS A 8 -16.99 -0.71 52.78
N THR A 9 -15.92 -1.16 53.44
CA THR A 9 -14.56 -1.05 52.91
C THR A 9 -14.37 -1.96 51.69
N VAL A 10 -14.88 -3.19 51.74
CA VAL A 10 -14.79 -4.15 50.62
C VAL A 10 -15.58 -3.66 49.40
N ILE A 11 -16.80 -3.12 49.60
CA ILE A 11 -17.62 -2.57 48.51
C ILE A 11 -16.92 -1.36 47.86
N ARG A 12 -16.33 -0.45 48.65
CA ARG A 12 -15.55 0.68 48.11
C ARG A 12 -14.36 0.21 47.27
N LEU A 13 -13.67 -0.83 47.72
CA LEU A 13 -12.51 -1.39 47.01
C LEU A 13 -12.92 -2.03 45.68
N LEU A 14 -14.04 -2.76 45.65
CA LEU A 14 -14.60 -3.33 44.43
C LEU A 14 -14.99 -2.26 43.40
N VAL A 15 -15.62 -1.17 43.83
CA VAL A 15 -16.00 -0.07 42.94
C VAL A 15 -14.78 0.59 42.30
N ILE A 16 -13.69 0.79 43.06
CA ILE A 16 -12.44 1.36 42.55
C ILE A 16 -11.80 0.44 41.49
N ILE A 17 -11.78 -0.86 41.73
CA ILE A 17 -11.23 -1.85 40.77
C ILE A 17 -12.02 -1.84 39.45
N VAL A 18 -13.35 -1.81 39.52
CA VAL A 18 -14.21 -1.76 38.33
C VAL A 18 -13.96 -0.48 37.52
N ILE A 19 -13.78 0.67 38.18
CA ILE A 19 -13.48 1.93 37.51
C ILE A 19 -12.11 1.86 36.82
N ILE A 20 -11.07 1.32 37.47
CA ILE A 20 -9.73 1.18 36.87
C ILE A 20 -9.77 0.27 35.62
N PHE A 21 -10.51 -0.85 35.68
CA PHE A 21 -10.67 -1.74 34.52
C PHE A 21 -11.47 -1.09 33.38
N SER A 22 -12.41 -0.20 33.69
CA SER A 22 -13.22 0.51 32.70
C SER A 22 -12.41 1.59 31.96
N VAL A 23 -11.52 2.30 32.66
CA VAL A 23 -10.72 3.40 32.09
C VAL A 23 -9.51 2.85 31.31
N SER A 24 -9.00 1.67 31.67
CA SER A 24 -7.86 1.03 31.00
C SER A 24 -8.18 0.46 29.61
N ARG A 25 -9.45 0.44 29.19
CA ARG A 25 -9.90 -0.08 27.89
C ARG A 25 -10.08 1.01 26.81
N CYS A 26 -9.64 2.23 27.08
CA CYS A 26 -9.70 3.34 26.13
C CYS A 26 -8.30 3.69 25.60
N SER A 27 -7.70 2.77 24.85
CA SER A 27 -6.52 3.07 24.00
C SER A 27 -6.47 2.13 22.80
N ASP A 28 -7.62 1.96 22.13
CA ASP A 28 -7.58 1.53 20.75
C ASP A 28 -7.27 2.76 19.90
N ASN A 29 -5.98 3.06 19.80
CA ASN A 29 -5.47 3.84 18.68
C ASN A 29 -5.86 3.05 17.42
N ASN A 30 -6.98 3.42 16.80
CA ASN A 30 -7.47 2.91 15.51
C ASN A 30 -6.43 3.22 14.42
N LYS A 31 -5.31 2.50 14.42
CA LYS A 31 -4.34 2.53 13.34
C LYS A 31 -5.00 1.91 12.13
N ILE A 32 -5.19 2.71 11.09
CA ILE A 32 -5.69 2.27 9.79
C ILE A 32 -4.80 1.11 9.34
N LYS A 33 -5.41 -0.07 9.13
CA LYS A 33 -4.68 -1.27 8.69
C LYS A 33 -4.55 -1.22 7.17
N PHE A 34 -3.30 -1.23 6.69
CA PHE A 34 -2.97 -1.30 5.27
C PHE A 34 -2.39 -2.67 4.93
N ASN A 35 -2.80 -3.26 3.81
CA ASN A 35 -2.05 -4.37 3.21
C ASN A 35 -0.85 -3.79 2.47
N ILE A 36 0.36 -4.25 2.77
CA ILE A 36 1.57 -3.73 2.13
C ILE A 36 1.84 -4.51 0.83
N PHE A 37 2.04 -3.77 -0.25
CA PHE A 37 2.54 -4.27 -1.52
C PHE A 37 3.86 -3.57 -1.85
N TYR A 38 4.91 -4.37 -1.99
CA TYR A 38 6.19 -3.86 -2.45
C TYR A 38 6.18 -3.68 -3.95
N ILE A 39 6.74 -2.59 -4.43
CA ILE A 39 6.82 -2.25 -5.85
C ILE A 39 8.29 -2.20 -6.23
N GLU A 40 8.62 -2.81 -7.36
CA GLU A 40 9.97 -2.89 -7.91
C GLU A 40 9.93 -2.48 -9.38
N PHE A 41 10.63 -1.39 -9.72
CA PHE A 41 10.81 -0.94 -11.10
C PHE A 41 12.17 -1.43 -11.61
N ILE A 42 12.16 -2.22 -12.69
CA ILE A 42 13.36 -2.77 -13.33
C ILE A 42 13.55 -2.10 -14.70
N ASN A 43 14.79 -1.71 -15.01
CA ASN A 43 15.19 -1.07 -16.27
C ASN A 43 14.52 0.29 -16.56
N PHE A 44 14.03 0.99 -15.53
CA PHE A 44 13.54 2.37 -15.62
C PHE A 44 14.60 3.37 -15.12
N ASN A 45 15.65 3.59 -15.90
CA ASN A 45 16.80 4.43 -15.49
C ASN A 45 16.69 5.89 -15.97
N ASP A 46 15.49 6.33 -16.31
CA ASP A 46 15.22 7.60 -16.99
C ASP A 46 14.20 8.47 -16.22
N SER A 47 13.78 9.56 -16.86
CA SER A 47 12.76 10.47 -16.31
C SER A 47 11.43 9.78 -15.98
N LEU A 48 11.08 8.71 -16.71
CA LEU A 48 9.90 7.91 -16.41
C LEU A 48 10.10 7.09 -15.13
N GLY A 49 11.25 6.48 -14.92
CA GLY A 49 11.58 5.81 -13.66
C GLY A 49 11.49 6.72 -12.43
N ASN A 50 11.99 7.94 -12.55
CA ASN A 50 11.88 8.95 -11.49
C ASN A 50 10.41 9.31 -11.25
N TYR A 51 9.64 9.54 -12.31
CA TYR A 51 8.22 9.84 -12.19
C TYR A 51 7.47 8.69 -11.49
N LEU A 52 7.70 7.44 -11.90
CA LEU A 52 7.08 6.26 -11.33
C LEU A 52 7.40 6.11 -9.84
N SER A 53 8.66 6.24 -9.47
CA SER A 53 9.11 6.10 -8.08
C SER A 53 8.48 7.18 -7.19
N SER A 54 8.61 8.46 -7.56
CA SER A 54 8.04 9.58 -6.79
C SER A 54 6.52 9.58 -6.73
N ASN A 55 5.85 8.93 -7.69
CA ASN A 55 4.39 8.89 -7.75
C ASN A 55 3.77 7.54 -7.37
N SER A 56 4.55 6.55 -6.95
CA SER A 56 4.03 5.27 -6.47
C SER A 56 4.31 5.06 -4.99
N PHE A 57 5.56 5.28 -4.56
CA PHE A 57 5.98 4.90 -3.21
C PHE A 57 5.37 5.83 -2.15
N GLY A 58 5.02 5.26 -0.98
CA GLY A 58 4.38 5.98 0.12
C GLY A 58 2.93 6.38 -0.16
N LYS A 59 2.31 5.78 -1.19
CA LYS A 59 0.90 5.99 -1.53
C LYS A 59 0.05 4.79 -1.11
N VAL A 60 -1.25 5.02 -0.99
CA VAL A 60 -2.28 4.03 -0.70
C VAL A 60 -3.24 3.99 -1.88
N ALA A 61 -3.45 2.80 -2.42
CA ALA A 61 -4.49 2.50 -3.39
C ALA A 61 -5.73 1.94 -2.67
N PHE A 62 -6.92 2.39 -3.04
CA PHE A 62 -8.20 1.91 -2.50
C PHE A 62 -9.34 2.25 -3.46
N TYR A 63 -10.46 1.54 -3.34
CA TYR A 63 -11.68 1.87 -4.09
C TYR A 63 -12.61 2.75 -3.26
N LYS A 64 -13.06 3.86 -3.86
CA LYS A 64 -14.11 4.72 -3.31
C LYS A 64 -15.13 5.02 -4.38
N ASN A 65 -16.41 4.70 -4.12
CA ASN A 65 -17.51 4.85 -5.08
C ASN A 65 -17.23 4.14 -6.42
N GLY A 66 -16.70 2.92 -6.38
CA GLY A 66 -16.37 2.13 -7.57
C GLY A 66 -15.15 2.63 -8.36
N GLN A 67 -14.47 3.68 -7.90
CA GLN A 67 -13.29 4.23 -8.57
C GLN A 67 -12.02 3.94 -7.78
N LEU A 68 -10.97 3.50 -8.47
CA LEU A 68 -9.63 3.39 -7.90
C LEU A 68 -9.10 4.80 -7.57
N LYS A 69 -8.70 4.99 -6.32
CA LYS A 69 -8.04 6.20 -5.81
C LYS A 69 -6.65 5.83 -5.34
N ILE A 70 -5.70 6.72 -5.61
CA ILE A 70 -4.30 6.59 -5.18
C ILE A 70 -3.91 7.91 -4.52
N LEU A 71 -3.66 7.90 -3.22
CA LEU A 71 -3.34 9.09 -2.42
C LEU A 71 -2.08 8.85 -1.59
N SER A 72 -1.38 9.91 -1.19
CA SER A 72 -0.31 9.76 -0.21
C SER A 72 -0.89 9.23 1.11
N GLN A 73 -0.14 8.36 1.79
CA GLN A 73 -0.48 7.87 3.14
C GLN A 73 -0.77 9.03 4.11
N ASN A 74 -0.07 10.15 3.96
CA ASN A 74 -0.21 11.33 4.82
C ASN A 74 -1.58 12.03 4.70
N PHE A 75 -2.34 11.76 3.63
CA PHE A 75 -3.67 12.37 3.41
C PHE A 75 -4.82 11.40 3.70
N ILE A 76 -4.54 10.19 4.20
CA ILE A 76 -5.58 9.25 4.60
C ILE A 76 -6.09 9.62 5.99
N THR A 77 -7.30 10.19 6.03
CA THR A 77 -7.97 10.59 7.27
C THR A 77 -8.93 9.52 7.80
N GLU A 78 -9.39 8.62 6.93
CA GLU A 78 -10.41 7.61 7.23
C GLU A 78 -10.11 6.30 6.50
N GLN A 79 -10.46 5.17 7.14
CA GLN A 79 -10.35 3.86 6.51
C GLN A 79 -11.47 3.69 5.46
N ASN A 80 -11.10 3.41 4.21
CA ASN A 80 -12.04 3.16 3.12
C ASN A 80 -11.80 1.76 2.57
N GLY A 81 -12.70 0.82 2.87
CA GLY A 81 -12.64 -0.56 2.37
C GLY A 81 -11.27 -1.22 2.56
N GLU A 82 -10.89 -2.04 1.58
CA GLU A 82 -9.55 -2.61 1.48
C GLU A 82 -8.56 -1.55 0.94
N MET A 83 -7.45 -1.35 1.66
CA MET A 83 -6.45 -0.33 1.37
C MET A 83 -5.07 -0.95 1.20
N HIS A 84 -4.43 -0.68 0.06
CA HIS A 84 -3.14 -1.25 -0.33
C HIS A 84 -2.05 -0.19 -0.34
N SER A 85 -1.10 -0.31 0.57
CA SER A 85 0.06 0.56 0.68
C SER A 85 1.14 0.16 -0.32
N LEU A 86 1.56 1.08 -1.18
CA LEU A 86 2.58 0.89 -2.21
C LEU A 86 3.94 1.33 -1.65
N MET A 87 4.83 0.37 -1.38
CA MET A 87 6.15 0.62 -0.77
C MET A 87 7.27 0.23 -1.72
N ASN A 88 8.41 0.92 -1.63
CA ASN A 88 9.61 0.54 -2.38
C ASN A 88 10.21 -0.76 -1.80
N VAL A 89 10.48 -1.76 -2.66
CA VAL A 89 11.12 -3.00 -2.21
C VAL A 89 12.54 -2.75 -1.67
N THR A 90 13.31 -1.84 -2.28
CA THR A 90 14.74 -1.68 -1.95
C THR A 90 14.94 -1.02 -0.60
N GLU A 91 14.11 -0.05 -0.25
CA GLU A 91 14.09 0.59 1.08
C GLU A 91 13.58 -0.36 2.17
N SER A 92 12.77 -1.36 1.80
CA SER A 92 12.07 -2.23 2.72
C SER A 92 12.73 -3.58 2.98
N ASN A 93 13.85 -3.88 2.31
CA ASN A 93 14.56 -5.16 2.42
C ASN A 93 14.93 -5.56 3.86
N LYS A 94 14.87 -4.64 4.82
CA LYS A 94 15.12 -4.90 6.24
C LYS A 94 13.95 -5.56 6.99
N ASN A 95 12.74 -5.62 6.43
CA ASN A 95 11.52 -6.03 7.15
C ASN A 95 10.57 -6.98 6.39
N ILE A 96 11.02 -7.65 5.32
CA ILE A 96 10.17 -8.54 4.52
C ILE A 96 9.84 -9.82 5.31
N LYS A 97 8.56 -10.19 5.36
CA LYS A 97 8.03 -11.37 6.07
C LYS A 97 7.40 -12.39 5.10
N PRO A 98 7.33 -13.68 5.49
CA PRO A 98 6.59 -14.67 4.72
C PRO A 98 5.13 -14.23 4.48
N GLY A 99 4.67 -14.34 3.24
CA GLY A 99 3.33 -13.91 2.82
C GLY A 99 3.28 -12.50 2.22
N ASP A 100 4.32 -11.67 2.42
CA ASP A 100 4.41 -10.36 1.78
C ASP A 100 4.34 -10.47 0.25
N LYS A 101 3.75 -9.47 -0.37
CA LYS A 101 3.51 -9.43 -1.82
C LYS A 101 4.34 -8.33 -2.48
N LYS A 102 4.85 -8.62 -3.67
CA LYS A 102 5.57 -7.66 -4.50
C LYS A 102 4.99 -7.63 -5.91
N ILE A 103 4.94 -6.45 -6.53
CA ILE A 103 4.71 -6.25 -7.95
C ILE A 103 6.02 -5.79 -8.58
N ARG A 104 6.53 -6.58 -9.53
CA ARG A 104 7.67 -6.22 -10.38
C ARG A 104 7.13 -5.65 -11.68
N VAL A 105 7.59 -4.46 -12.02
CA VAL A 105 7.33 -3.77 -13.27
C VAL A 105 8.65 -3.67 -14.01
N GLU A 106 8.77 -4.31 -15.16
CA GLU A 106 10.01 -4.32 -15.93
C GLU A 106 9.79 -3.67 -17.27
N PHE A 107 10.59 -2.65 -17.57
CA PHE A 107 10.56 -1.99 -18.87
C PHE A 107 11.06 -2.96 -19.96
N ILE A 108 10.30 -3.05 -21.06
CA ILE A 108 10.60 -3.94 -22.18
C ILE A 108 10.76 -3.11 -23.45
N GLY A 109 11.86 -3.34 -24.17
CA GLY A 109 12.11 -2.72 -25.48
C GLY A 109 12.64 -1.29 -25.38
N ASN A 110 12.28 -0.47 -26.36
CA ASN A 110 12.77 0.90 -26.49
C ASN A 110 11.67 1.91 -26.17
N TYR A 111 12.06 3.04 -25.58
CA TYR A 111 11.16 4.15 -25.33
C TYR A 111 10.77 4.78 -26.67
N SER A 112 9.46 4.93 -26.91
CA SER A 112 8.95 5.74 -28.01
C SER A 112 7.99 6.79 -27.48
N VAL A 113 7.91 7.92 -28.17
CA VAL A 113 7.02 9.02 -27.78
C VAL A 113 5.55 8.60 -27.83
N ASP A 114 5.23 7.61 -28.66
CA ASP A 114 3.87 7.15 -28.87
C ASP A 114 3.49 6.00 -27.92
N SER A 115 4.47 5.20 -27.49
CA SER A 115 4.22 4.09 -26.56
C SER A 115 5.46 3.53 -25.87
N ILE A 116 5.21 2.83 -24.77
CA ILE A 116 6.18 2.00 -24.07
C ILE A 116 5.60 0.62 -23.78
N GLN A 117 6.46 -0.38 -23.72
CA GLN A 117 6.09 -1.73 -23.30
C GLN A 117 6.73 -2.05 -21.96
N TYR A 118 6.01 -2.81 -21.14
CA TYR A 118 6.50 -3.26 -19.84
C TYR A 118 5.84 -4.58 -19.45
N SER A 119 6.53 -5.44 -18.72
CA SER A 119 5.91 -6.60 -18.08
C SER A 119 5.47 -6.29 -16.66
N LEU A 120 4.44 -7.00 -16.22
CA LEU A 120 3.87 -6.84 -14.90
C LEU A 120 3.68 -8.20 -14.21
N GLN A 121 4.45 -8.42 -13.16
CA GLN A 121 4.54 -9.72 -12.48
C GLN A 121 4.30 -9.55 -10.99
N LYS A 122 3.65 -10.53 -10.37
CA LYS A 122 3.36 -10.55 -8.93
C LYS A 122 4.09 -11.69 -8.25
N TYR A 123 4.65 -11.40 -7.10
CA TYR A 123 5.45 -12.32 -6.30
C TYR A 123 4.92 -12.39 -4.86
N SER A 124 5.14 -13.52 -4.21
CA SER A 124 4.96 -13.70 -2.76
C SER A 124 6.27 -14.16 -2.13
N TYR A 125 6.61 -13.58 -0.98
CA TYR A 125 7.80 -13.97 -0.25
C TYR A 125 7.54 -15.25 0.55
N ARG A 126 8.31 -16.30 0.27
CA ARG A 126 8.25 -17.60 0.97
C ARG A 126 9.65 -18.19 1.05
N ASN A 127 10.00 -18.77 2.19
CA ASN A 127 11.28 -19.46 2.42
C ASN A 127 12.52 -18.60 2.05
N GLY A 128 12.48 -17.32 2.39
CA GLY A 128 13.60 -16.40 2.12
C GLY A 128 13.71 -15.93 0.66
N GLN A 129 12.73 -16.25 -0.20
CA GLN A 129 12.79 -15.94 -1.63
C GLN A 129 11.48 -15.37 -2.16
N TRP A 130 11.59 -14.53 -3.19
CA TRP A 130 10.43 -14.03 -3.96
C TRP A 130 10.01 -15.07 -4.99
N ASN A 131 8.85 -15.67 -4.79
CA ASN A 131 8.29 -16.67 -5.70
C ASN A 131 7.21 -16.03 -6.57
N LYS A 132 7.29 -16.21 -7.89
CA LYS A 132 6.27 -15.66 -8.82
C LYS A 132 4.95 -16.37 -8.58
N ILE A 133 3.87 -15.60 -8.42
CA ILE A 133 2.51 -16.11 -8.19
C ILE A 133 1.54 -15.71 -9.30
N SER A 134 1.83 -14.66 -10.06
CA SER A 134 1.02 -14.27 -11.21
C SER A 134 1.83 -13.44 -12.19
N ASP A 135 1.44 -13.47 -13.46
CA ASP A 135 2.11 -12.82 -14.58
C ASP A 135 1.04 -12.29 -15.54
N LEU A 136 0.92 -10.96 -15.64
CA LEU A 136 0.00 -10.33 -16.60
C LEU A 136 0.60 -10.23 -18.00
N GLY A 137 1.83 -10.71 -18.19
CA GLY A 137 2.54 -10.64 -19.46
C GLY A 137 3.00 -9.21 -19.77
N VAL A 138 3.10 -8.94 -21.07
CA VAL A 138 3.57 -7.65 -21.62
C VAL A 138 2.38 -6.73 -21.86
N LEU A 139 2.43 -5.56 -21.25
CA LEU A 139 1.46 -4.49 -21.36
C LEU A 139 2.06 -3.33 -22.16
N LYS A 140 1.19 -2.46 -22.67
CA LYS A 140 1.57 -1.29 -23.45
C LYS A 140 0.87 -0.04 -22.91
N ALA A 141 1.65 0.98 -22.57
CA ALA A 141 1.12 2.31 -22.31
C ALA A 141 1.25 3.16 -23.57
N VAL A 142 0.21 3.93 -23.91
CA VAL A 142 0.13 4.69 -25.17
C VAL A 142 -0.19 6.15 -24.91
N THR A 143 0.34 7.06 -25.73
CA THR A 143 -0.11 8.46 -25.72
C THR A 143 -1.28 8.62 -26.68
N THR A 144 -2.35 9.30 -26.25
CA THR A 144 -3.57 9.49 -27.05
C THR A 144 -3.72 10.90 -27.62
N TYR A 145 -2.85 11.84 -27.26
CA TYR A 145 -2.95 13.25 -27.66
C TYR A 145 -1.70 13.73 -28.41
N LYS A 146 -1.88 14.52 -29.48
CA LYS A 146 -0.75 15.15 -30.19
C LYS A 146 0.11 16.04 -29.27
N ARG A 147 -0.48 16.69 -28.27
CA ARG A 147 0.24 17.44 -27.21
C ARG A 147 0.86 16.54 -26.12
N ALA A 148 0.46 15.26 -26.03
CA ALA A 148 1.03 14.34 -25.06
C ALA A 148 2.46 13.90 -25.40
N LYS A 149 3.01 14.24 -26.57
CA LYS A 149 4.45 14.05 -26.83
C LYS A 149 5.31 14.76 -25.78
N GLU A 150 4.94 15.99 -25.42
CA GLU A 150 5.59 16.83 -24.41
C GLU A 150 5.33 16.34 -22.97
N PHE A 151 4.22 15.61 -22.74
CA PHE A 151 3.81 15.09 -21.43
C PHE A 151 3.89 13.56 -21.35
N SER A 152 4.62 12.92 -22.26
CA SER A 152 4.59 11.47 -22.49
C SER A 152 4.94 10.70 -21.22
N VAL A 153 5.97 11.14 -20.51
CA VAL A 153 6.38 10.62 -19.20
C VAL A 153 5.23 10.61 -18.19
N ARG A 154 4.47 11.71 -18.10
CA ARG A 154 3.37 11.83 -17.14
C ARG A 154 2.22 10.89 -17.49
N GLU A 155 1.86 10.81 -18.76
CA GLU A 155 0.74 9.98 -19.23
C GLU A 155 1.06 8.49 -19.13
N PHE A 156 2.25 8.08 -19.56
CA PHE A 156 2.76 6.73 -19.36
C PHE A 156 2.85 6.37 -17.88
N GLY A 157 3.42 7.27 -17.08
CA GLY A 157 3.54 7.09 -15.64
C GLY A 157 2.19 6.85 -14.96
N LYS A 158 1.18 7.69 -15.25
CA LYS A 158 -0.18 7.49 -14.72
C LYS A 158 -0.78 6.14 -15.11
N GLN A 159 -0.63 5.73 -16.37
CA GLN A 159 -1.17 4.44 -16.84
C GLN A 159 -0.52 3.27 -16.11
N ILE A 160 0.82 3.27 -16.00
CA ILE A 160 1.56 2.23 -15.28
C ILE A 160 1.14 2.21 -13.80
N ILE A 161 1.11 3.37 -13.13
CA ILE A 161 0.78 3.47 -11.70
C ILE A 161 -0.64 2.97 -11.43
N ASN A 162 -1.61 3.36 -12.24
CA ASN A 162 -2.99 2.89 -12.11
C ASN A 162 -3.08 1.39 -12.34
N THR A 163 -2.35 0.85 -13.31
CA THR A 163 -2.31 -0.59 -13.57
C THR A 163 -1.69 -1.36 -12.41
N VAL A 164 -0.57 -0.88 -11.87
CA VAL A 164 0.09 -1.45 -10.68
C VAL A 164 -0.86 -1.44 -9.49
N ALA A 165 -1.49 -0.30 -9.20
CA ALA A 165 -2.43 -0.17 -8.11
C ALA A 165 -3.65 -1.08 -8.29
N ALA A 166 -4.25 -1.13 -9.48
CA ALA A 166 -5.36 -2.05 -9.77
C ALA A 166 -4.95 -3.52 -9.57
N TYR A 167 -3.74 -3.87 -10.01
CA TYR A 167 -3.23 -5.24 -9.92
C TYR A 167 -3.01 -5.70 -8.47
N THR A 168 -2.88 -4.79 -7.50
CA THR A 168 -2.83 -5.17 -6.08
C THR A 168 -4.12 -5.81 -5.57
N PHE A 169 -5.28 -5.51 -6.20
CA PHE A 169 -6.60 -6.03 -5.82
C PHE A 169 -7.00 -7.33 -6.54
N GLN A 170 -6.15 -7.82 -7.45
CA GLN A 170 -6.30 -9.11 -8.11
C GLN A 170 -5.47 -10.18 -7.40
#